data_AF-A0A2R6I9P8-F1
#
_entry.id   AF-A0A2R6I9P8-F1
#
_cell.length_a   1.000
_cell.length_b   1.000
_cell.length_c   1.000
_cell.angle_alpha   90.00
_cell.angle_beta   90.00
_cell.angle_gamma   90.00
#
_symmetry.space_group_name_H-M   'P 1'
#
loop_
_entity.id
_entity.type
_entity.pdbx_description
1 polymer ?
#
loop_
_entity_poly.entity_id
_entity_poly.type
_entity_poly.pdbx_seq_one_letter_code
_entity_poly.pdbx_strand_id
1 'polypeptide(L)'
;MIPSLPIEPRLLLIPLISGIIGYITNWFGIKMLFYPVEHTGFRVPGLKGAVLRLPDRIQQIPGLLRGRVGWQGIIPARADKMASISVDTGISRLASQREFYETFDPDLIAQHVLAESGDEIHDLVDDVIRQEHPDLWRNMPDPMYELVHRRVDAQLPEIVDTVTDEIGENIDELLDVKTMVIRNMEQNPELINRLFFEAGDKELRFVINSGFLIGGFLGFFTIPLFLLIGSQWVLPVVGATVGYITNWIALKVIFNPVEKRRIGPFELQGLFIQRQSEVARAYGREVAQTTITLENIANDLLHGRKSDRTRRMLREILRPEVDRAMGMMGPAVRVATGTDEYQAMRERMATEAAELSVEPMTDPEFNSARAEAIEELIASRLAELPPGEYVETLRTAFEEDEWMLIGLGAVLGFVAGWIQLIVVTAA
;
A
#
# COMPACT_ATOMS: atom_id res chain seq x y z
N MET A 1 -46.85 -6.55 43.81
CA MET A 1 -47.22 -7.55 42.78
C MET A 1 -46.56 -7.13 41.49
N ILE A 2 -45.49 -7.82 41.08
CA ILE A 2 -44.94 -7.67 39.74
C ILE A 2 -46.00 -8.34 38.84
N PRO A 3 -46.68 -7.61 37.93
CA PRO A 3 -47.60 -8.27 37.02
C PRO A 3 -46.78 -9.28 36.23
N SER A 4 -47.26 -10.53 36.19
CA SER A 4 -46.68 -11.58 35.36
C SER A 4 -46.72 -11.10 33.91
N LEU A 5 -45.63 -10.50 33.44
CA LEU A 5 -45.43 -10.18 32.03
C LEU A 5 -45.55 -11.52 31.30
N PRO A 6 -46.56 -11.72 30.45
CA PRO A 6 -46.59 -12.91 29.61
C PRO A 6 -45.42 -12.73 28.64
N ILE A 7 -44.29 -13.38 28.95
CA ILE A 7 -43.17 -13.43 28.01
C ILE A 7 -43.69 -14.29 26.86
N GLU A 8 -44.22 -13.64 25.83
CA GLU A 8 -44.54 -14.31 24.59
C GLU A 8 -43.26 -15.02 24.11
N PRO A 9 -43.31 -16.31 23.74
CA PRO A 9 -42.12 -17.05 23.31
C PRO A 9 -41.34 -16.36 22.18
N ARG A 10 -42.02 -15.51 21.40
CA ARG A 10 -41.45 -14.67 20.34
C ARG A 10 -40.45 -13.63 20.86
N LEU A 11 -40.59 -13.14 22.10
CA LEU A 11 -39.63 -12.19 22.70
C LEU A 11 -38.26 -12.83 22.95
N LEU A 12 -38.21 -14.15 23.14
CA LEU A 12 -36.94 -14.90 23.26
C LEU A 12 -36.18 -15.00 21.93
N LEU A 13 -36.81 -14.63 20.80
CA LEU A 13 -36.13 -14.50 19.52
C LEU A 13 -35.34 -13.19 19.42
N ILE A 14 -35.64 -12.17 20.25
CA ILE A 14 -34.97 -10.86 20.19
C ILE A 14 -33.45 -10.98 20.37
N PRO A 15 -32.90 -11.73 21.36
CA PRO A 15 -31.46 -11.90 21.51
C PRO A 15 -30.83 -12.63 20.32
N LEU A 16 -31.49 -13.68 19.81
CA LEU A 16 -31.01 -14.42 18.65
C LEU A 16 -30.95 -13.53 17.39
N ILE A 17 -32.03 -12.82 17.11
CA ILE A 17 -32.12 -11.89 15.99
C ILE A 17 -31.11 -10.75 16.15
N SER A 18 -30.94 -10.22 17.36
CA SER A 18 -29.93 -9.20 17.67
C SER A 18 -28.51 -9.70 17.43
N GLY A 19 -28.23 -10.96 17.77
CA GLY A 19 -26.94 -11.60 17.46
C GLY A 19 -26.70 -11.74 15.96
N ILE A 20 -27.68 -12.26 15.20
CA ILE A 20 -27.58 -12.37 13.74
C ILE A 20 -27.33 -10.99 13.10
N ILE A 21 -28.07 -9.99 13.56
CA ILE A 21 -27.92 -8.60 13.12
C ILE A 21 -26.54 -8.06 13.45
N GLY A 22 -26.03 -8.31 14.66
CA GLY A 22 -24.70 -7.88 15.08
C GLY A 22 -23.61 -8.48 14.18
N TYR A 23 -23.71 -9.77 13.87
CA TYR A 23 -22.82 -10.45 12.91
C TYR A 23 -22.87 -9.80 11.52
N ILE A 24 -24.07 -9.65 10.95
CA ILE A 24 -24.26 -9.08 9.61
C ILE A 24 -23.77 -7.63 9.55
N THR A 25 -24.06 -6.84 10.58
CA THR A 25 -23.69 -5.43 10.67
C THR A 25 -22.18 -5.27 10.73
N ASN A 26 -21.48 -6.06 11.54
CA ASN A 26 -20.03 -6.03 11.62
C ASN A 26 -19.38 -6.52 10.31
N TRP A 27 -19.88 -7.61 9.74
CA TRP A 27 -19.41 -8.12 8.44
C TRP A 27 -19.58 -7.08 7.33
N PHE A 28 -20.75 -6.43 7.28
CA PHE A 28 -21.03 -5.39 6.30
C PHE A 28 -20.18 -4.14 6.56
N GLY A 29 -20.00 -3.72 7.82
CA GLY A 29 -19.14 -2.59 8.19
C GLY A 29 -17.69 -2.79 7.72
N ILE A 30 -17.14 -3.99 7.93
CA ILE A 30 -15.80 -4.36 7.45
C ILE A 30 -15.77 -4.38 5.92
N LYS A 31 -16.77 -4.99 5.26
CA LYS A 31 -16.83 -5.00 3.80
C LYS A 31 -16.87 -3.59 3.21
N MET A 32 -17.61 -2.69 3.83
CA MET A 32 -17.77 -1.29 3.43
C MET A 32 -16.53 -0.44 3.73
N LEU A 33 -15.61 -0.93 4.56
CA LEU A 33 -14.31 -0.31 4.80
C LEU A 33 -13.38 -0.48 3.59
N PHE A 34 -13.36 -1.69 3.00
CA PHE A 34 -12.45 -2.06 1.92
C PHE A 34 -13.08 -1.94 0.52
N TYR A 35 -14.38 -2.16 0.39
CA TYR A 35 -15.04 -2.32 -0.90
C TYR A 35 -16.27 -1.43 -1.07
N PRO A 36 -16.60 -1.07 -2.33
CA PRO A 36 -15.82 -1.30 -3.55
C PRO A 36 -14.61 -0.35 -3.64
N VAL A 37 -13.55 -0.78 -4.34
CA VAL A 37 -12.32 0.02 -4.49
C VAL A 37 -12.62 1.31 -5.25
N GLU A 38 -13.35 1.18 -6.35
CA GLU A 38 -13.89 2.32 -7.09
C GLU A 38 -15.28 2.71 -6.61
N HIS A 39 -15.61 4.00 -6.72
CA HIS A 39 -16.95 4.47 -6.38
C HIS A 39 -18.02 3.90 -7.31
N THR A 40 -18.94 3.14 -6.73
CA THR A 40 -20.15 2.64 -7.39
C THR A 40 -21.34 3.55 -7.09
N GLY A 41 -22.05 4.01 -8.13
CA GLY A 41 -23.24 4.86 -7.94
C GLY A 41 -23.54 5.75 -9.14
N PHE A 42 -24.45 6.71 -8.97
CA PHE A 42 -24.93 7.58 -10.03
C PHE A 42 -24.61 9.06 -9.74
N ARG A 43 -24.36 9.84 -10.81
CA ARG A 43 -24.12 11.28 -10.70
C ARG A 43 -25.45 12.01 -10.53
N VAL A 44 -25.55 12.87 -9.53
CA VAL A 44 -26.72 13.72 -9.30
C VAL A 44 -26.36 15.17 -9.65
N PRO A 45 -26.99 15.77 -10.67
CA PRO A 45 -26.79 17.18 -11.01
C PRO A 45 -27.08 18.10 -9.82
N GLY A 46 -26.23 19.09 -9.56
CA GLY A 46 -26.41 20.06 -8.47
C GLY A 46 -25.96 19.59 -7.08
N LEU A 47 -25.71 18.29 -6.88
CA LEU A 47 -25.30 17.75 -5.57
C LEU A 47 -23.98 18.33 -5.08
N LYS A 48 -22.99 18.50 -5.97
CA LYS A 48 -21.69 19.11 -5.61
C LYS A 48 -21.85 20.49 -4.96
N GLY A 49 -22.75 21.32 -5.49
CA GLY A 49 -23.03 22.66 -4.95
C GLY A 49 -23.76 22.63 -3.61
N ALA A 50 -24.57 21.60 -3.35
CA ALA A 50 -25.22 21.40 -2.07
C ALA A 50 -24.24 20.88 -1.00
N VAL A 51 -23.37 19.94 -1.36
CA VAL A 51 -22.39 19.31 -0.45
C VAL A 51 -21.39 20.32 0.11
N LEU A 52 -20.98 21.32 -0.67
CA LEU A 52 -20.06 22.38 -0.21
C LEU A 52 -20.62 23.24 0.94
N ARG A 53 -21.93 23.16 1.23
CA ARG A 53 -22.56 23.85 2.37
C ARG A 53 -22.70 22.99 3.61
N LEU A 54 -22.37 21.70 3.51
CA LEU A 54 -22.45 20.75 4.62
C LEU A 54 -21.17 20.84 5.48
N PRO A 55 -21.22 20.41 6.76
CA PRO A 55 -20.02 20.32 7.60
C PRO A 55 -18.94 19.44 6.98
N ASP A 56 -17.66 19.74 7.24
CA ASP A 56 -16.50 19.04 6.68
C ASP A 56 -16.59 17.52 6.81
N ARG A 57 -17.07 17.02 7.96
CA ARG A 57 -17.24 15.57 8.19
C ARG A 57 -18.17 14.91 7.18
N ILE A 58 -19.21 15.59 6.74
CA ILE A 58 -20.16 15.06 5.74
C ILE A 58 -19.59 15.18 4.33
N GLN A 59 -18.82 16.25 4.06
CA GLN A 59 -18.15 16.41 2.76
C GLN A 59 -17.16 15.28 2.46
N GLN A 60 -16.55 14.69 3.49
CA GLN A 60 -15.60 13.60 3.36
C GLN A 60 -16.24 12.23 3.08
N ILE A 61 -17.57 12.13 2.99
CA ILE A 61 -18.23 10.87 2.60
C ILE A 61 -17.89 10.59 1.12
N PRO A 62 -17.44 9.36 0.79
CA PRO A 62 -17.02 9.03 -0.56
C PRO A 62 -18.09 9.34 -1.61
N GLY A 63 -17.66 9.96 -2.73
CA GLY A 63 -18.53 10.31 -3.85
C GLY A 63 -19.22 11.66 -3.79
N LEU A 64 -19.52 12.19 -2.59
CA LEU A 64 -20.32 13.42 -2.43
C LEU A 64 -19.66 14.66 -3.07
N LEU A 65 -18.37 14.88 -2.83
CA LEU A 65 -17.60 15.99 -3.45
C LEU A 65 -17.50 15.89 -4.98
N ARG A 66 -17.60 14.66 -5.52
CA ARG A 66 -17.61 14.39 -6.97
C ARG A 66 -19.03 14.52 -7.57
N GLY A 67 -20.02 14.90 -6.78
CA GLY A 67 -21.42 15.00 -7.19
C GLY A 67 -22.06 13.65 -7.51
N ARG A 68 -21.54 12.57 -6.91
CA ARG A 68 -22.06 11.21 -7.06
C ARG A 68 -22.74 10.78 -5.76
N VAL A 69 -23.86 10.08 -5.89
CA VAL A 69 -24.49 9.33 -4.80
C VAL A 69 -24.17 7.87 -5.02
N GLY A 70 -23.59 7.23 -4.02
CA GLY A 70 -23.13 5.86 -4.13
C GLY A 70 -22.28 5.44 -2.95
N TRP A 71 -21.57 4.33 -3.13
CA TRP A 71 -20.65 3.82 -2.13
C TRP A 71 -19.28 3.51 -2.75
N GLN A 72 -18.25 3.86 -1.99
CA GLN A 72 -16.86 3.45 -2.17
C GLN A 72 -16.35 3.03 -0.79
N GLY A 73 -15.46 2.04 -0.74
CA GLY A 73 -14.76 1.68 0.49
C GLY A 73 -14.12 2.91 1.14
N ILE A 74 -14.15 3.00 2.46
CA ILE A 74 -13.61 4.16 3.19
C ILE A 74 -12.10 4.28 2.97
N ILE A 75 -11.37 3.17 3.09
CA ILE A 75 -9.92 3.11 2.87
C ILE A 75 -9.55 3.54 1.44
N PRO A 76 -10.07 2.92 0.36
CA PRO A 76 -9.69 3.31 -0.99
C PRO A 76 -10.18 4.71 -1.39
N ALA A 77 -11.26 5.22 -0.76
CA ALA A 77 -11.71 6.59 -0.98
C ALA A 77 -10.74 7.65 -0.42
N ARG A 78 -9.85 7.27 0.50
CA ARG A 78 -8.85 8.14 1.16
C ARG A 78 -7.44 7.56 1.04
N ALA A 79 -7.19 6.81 -0.03
CA ALA A 79 -5.93 6.11 -0.26
C ALA A 79 -4.72 7.06 -0.20
N ASP A 80 -4.82 8.26 -0.77
CA ASP A 80 -3.80 9.30 -0.75
C ASP A 80 -3.37 9.67 0.68
N LYS A 81 -4.33 9.99 1.53
CA LYS A 81 -4.06 10.38 2.92
C LYS A 81 -3.58 9.18 3.75
N MET A 82 -4.20 8.02 3.58
CA MET A 82 -3.85 6.81 4.33
C MET A 82 -2.46 6.28 3.97
N ALA A 83 -2.07 6.35 2.69
CA ALA A 83 -0.73 6.00 2.25
C ALA A 83 0.32 6.88 2.92
N SER A 84 0.13 8.21 2.89
CA SER A 84 1.04 9.15 3.54
C SER A 84 1.21 8.85 5.04
N ILE A 85 0.11 8.62 5.76
CA ILE A 85 0.16 8.29 7.20
C ILE A 85 0.89 6.97 7.41
N SER A 86 0.52 5.91 6.68
CA SER A 86 1.08 4.56 6.85
C SER A 86 2.59 4.52 6.58
N VAL A 87 3.06 5.33 5.64
CA VAL A 87 4.49 5.46 5.34
C VAL A 87 5.23 6.22 6.44
N ASP A 88 4.63 7.31 6.95
CA ASP A 88 5.20 8.14 8.00
C ASP A 88 5.28 7.44 9.36
N THR A 89 4.33 6.57 9.66
CA THR A 89 4.26 5.81 10.92
C THR A 89 4.86 4.41 10.81
N GLY A 90 4.96 3.86 9.59
CA GLY A 90 5.50 2.53 9.32
C GLY A 90 6.82 2.57 8.58
N ILE A 91 6.78 2.39 7.25
CA ILE A 91 7.93 2.09 6.39
C ILE A 91 9.13 3.02 6.62
N SER A 92 8.93 4.34 6.64
CA SER A 92 10.03 5.31 6.76
C SER A 92 10.66 5.38 8.16
N ARG A 93 10.06 4.75 9.16
CA ARG A 93 10.64 4.61 10.51
C ARG A 93 11.41 3.31 10.72
N LEU A 94 11.16 2.31 9.88
CA LEU A 94 11.71 0.95 10.07
C LEU A 94 13.12 0.81 9.51
N ALA A 95 13.40 1.42 8.36
CA ALA A 95 14.71 1.37 7.72
C ALA A 95 14.99 2.63 6.88
N SER A 96 16.28 2.94 6.71
CA SER A 96 16.74 4.04 5.85
C SER A 96 16.78 3.64 4.37
N GLN A 97 16.84 4.61 3.44
CA GLN A 97 17.01 4.30 2.01
C GLN A 97 18.28 3.48 1.75
N ARG A 98 19.36 3.82 2.45
CA ARG A 98 20.63 3.10 2.39
C ARG A 98 20.50 1.65 2.85
N GLU A 99 19.86 1.43 3.99
CA GLU A 99 19.65 0.07 4.53
C GLU A 99 18.77 -0.77 3.59
N PHE A 100 17.73 -0.19 2.97
CA PHE A 100 16.97 -0.89 1.93
C PHE A 100 17.86 -1.28 0.75
N TYR A 101 18.64 -0.34 0.21
CA TYR A 101 19.53 -0.60 -0.92
C TYR A 101 20.58 -1.68 -0.62
N GLU A 102 21.23 -1.61 0.53
CA GLU A 102 22.20 -2.62 0.98
C GLU A 102 21.54 -3.98 1.18
N THR A 103 20.28 -4.02 1.64
CA THR A 103 19.53 -5.27 1.83
C THR A 103 19.15 -5.95 0.52
N PHE A 104 19.00 -5.18 -0.56
CA PHE A 104 18.83 -5.74 -1.90
C PHE A 104 20.10 -6.42 -2.44
N ASP A 105 21.25 -6.21 -1.79
CA ASP A 105 22.55 -6.74 -2.19
C ASP A 105 22.99 -6.17 -3.56
N PRO A 106 23.68 -5.01 -3.57
CA PRO A 106 24.14 -4.35 -4.79
C PRO A 106 24.99 -5.25 -5.69
N ASP A 107 25.80 -6.13 -5.11
CA ASP A 107 26.66 -7.07 -5.86
C ASP A 107 25.81 -8.08 -6.64
N LEU A 108 24.69 -8.53 -6.07
CA LEU A 108 23.74 -9.40 -6.77
C LEU A 108 22.96 -8.66 -7.85
N ILE A 109 22.62 -7.38 -7.63
CA ILE A 109 22.01 -6.53 -8.66
C ILE A 109 22.97 -6.40 -9.85
N ALA A 110 24.24 -6.07 -9.60
CA ALA A 110 25.26 -5.93 -10.62
C ALA A 110 25.43 -7.21 -11.44
N GLN A 111 25.56 -8.36 -10.75
CA GLN A 111 25.67 -9.67 -11.39
C GLN A 111 24.44 -10.00 -12.25
N HIS A 112 23.23 -9.68 -11.78
CA HIS A 112 22.01 -9.95 -12.52
C HIS A 112 21.90 -9.08 -13.78
N VAL A 113 22.20 -7.77 -13.67
CA VAL A 113 22.24 -6.86 -14.84
C VAL A 113 23.25 -7.35 -15.87
N LEU A 114 24.45 -7.77 -15.46
CA LEU A 114 25.47 -8.30 -16.37
C LEU A 114 25.04 -9.60 -17.06
N ALA A 115 24.26 -10.45 -16.38
CA ALA A 115 23.79 -11.71 -16.93
C ALA A 115 22.67 -11.52 -17.97
N GLU A 116 21.77 -10.57 -17.75
CA GLU A 116 20.57 -10.39 -18.58
C GLU A 116 20.76 -9.35 -19.70
N SER A 117 21.52 -8.27 -19.48
CA SER A 117 21.60 -7.15 -20.44
C SER A 117 22.74 -7.24 -21.47
N GLY A 118 23.57 -8.29 -21.45
CA GLY A 118 24.76 -8.38 -22.31
C GLY A 118 24.44 -8.21 -23.81
N ASP A 119 23.49 -9.00 -24.32
CA ASP A 119 23.10 -8.97 -25.73
C ASP A 119 22.35 -7.67 -26.08
N GLU A 120 21.49 -7.18 -25.18
CA GLU A 120 20.72 -5.94 -25.37
C GLU A 120 21.63 -4.70 -25.47
N ILE A 121 22.73 -4.69 -24.72
CA ILE A 121 23.72 -3.62 -24.80
C ILE A 121 24.43 -3.61 -26.16
N HIS A 122 24.63 -4.77 -26.79
CA HIS A 122 25.22 -4.82 -28.14
C HIS A 122 24.27 -4.21 -29.15
N ASP A 123 23.00 -4.57 -29.08
CA ASP A 123 21.95 -4.01 -29.91
C ASP A 123 21.81 -2.49 -29.70
N LEU A 124 21.92 -2.04 -28.45
CA LEU A 124 21.93 -0.61 -28.13
C LEU A 124 23.09 0.12 -28.81
N VAL A 125 24.30 -0.41 -28.66
CA VAL A 125 25.50 0.20 -29.22
C VAL A 125 25.33 0.36 -30.74
N ASP A 126 24.87 -0.71 -31.37
CA ASP A 126 24.54 -0.74 -32.79
C ASP A 126 23.50 0.30 -33.19
N ASP A 127 22.39 0.38 -32.46
CA ASP A 127 21.27 1.26 -32.77
C ASP A 127 21.64 2.73 -32.60
N VAL A 128 22.36 3.09 -31.54
CA VAL A 128 22.79 4.47 -31.33
C VAL A 128 23.76 4.90 -32.43
N ILE A 129 24.71 4.05 -32.83
CA ILE A 129 25.65 4.39 -33.90
C ILE A 129 24.93 4.45 -35.26
N ARG A 130 23.99 3.54 -35.54
CA ARG A 130 23.17 3.58 -36.77
C ARG A 130 22.32 4.84 -36.86
N GLN A 131 21.71 5.28 -35.77
CA GLN A 131 20.83 6.44 -35.76
C GLN A 131 21.60 7.74 -35.93
N GLU A 132 22.70 7.93 -35.20
CA GLU A 132 23.48 9.16 -35.26
C GLU A 132 24.39 9.20 -36.49
N HIS A 133 24.95 8.05 -36.91
CA HIS A 133 25.95 7.98 -37.98
C HIS A 133 25.78 6.77 -38.91
N PRO A 134 24.67 6.71 -39.69
CA PRO A 134 24.34 5.55 -40.53
C PRO A 134 25.38 5.30 -41.64
N ASP A 135 26.07 6.33 -42.11
CA ASP A 135 27.11 6.21 -43.15
C ASP A 135 28.47 5.82 -42.57
N LEU A 136 28.79 6.24 -41.34
CA LEU A 136 30.04 5.81 -40.67
C LEU A 136 29.96 4.33 -40.30
N TRP A 137 28.80 3.90 -39.76
CA TRP A 137 28.55 2.51 -39.45
C TRP A 137 28.61 1.68 -40.72
N ARG A 138 27.74 1.92 -41.72
CA ARG A 138 27.67 1.10 -42.96
C ARG A 138 28.99 0.91 -43.70
N ASN A 139 29.93 1.85 -43.60
CA ASN A 139 31.21 1.80 -44.29
C ASN A 139 32.36 1.28 -43.41
N MET A 140 32.09 0.94 -42.16
CA MET A 140 33.08 0.41 -41.24
C MET A 140 33.43 -1.05 -41.62
N PRO A 141 34.69 -1.47 -41.57
CA PRO A 141 35.06 -2.87 -41.78
C PRO A 141 34.60 -3.76 -40.61
N ASP A 142 34.13 -4.99 -40.89
CA ASP A 142 33.68 -5.98 -39.88
C ASP A 142 34.64 -6.16 -38.68
N PRO A 143 35.98 -6.21 -38.84
CA PRO A 143 36.88 -6.34 -37.70
C PRO A 143 36.82 -5.19 -36.71
N MET A 144 36.36 -4.02 -37.16
CA MET A 144 36.25 -2.83 -36.33
C MET A 144 34.97 -2.84 -35.50
N TYR A 145 33.87 -3.33 -36.09
CA TYR A 145 32.63 -3.61 -35.36
C TYR A 145 32.91 -4.54 -34.18
N GLU A 146 33.49 -5.70 -34.46
CA GLU A 146 33.83 -6.69 -33.43
C GLU A 146 34.75 -6.12 -32.35
N LEU A 147 35.64 -5.20 -32.71
CA LEU A 147 36.55 -4.56 -31.77
C LEU A 147 35.82 -3.61 -30.81
N VAL A 148 34.80 -2.89 -31.29
CA VAL A 148 33.95 -2.04 -30.45
C VAL A 148 33.18 -2.91 -29.47
N HIS A 149 32.46 -3.94 -29.93
CA HIS A 149 31.71 -4.85 -29.04
C HIS A 149 32.61 -5.53 -28.02
N ARG A 150 33.75 -6.07 -28.44
CA ARG A 150 34.73 -6.69 -27.51
C ARG A 150 35.23 -5.73 -26.43
N ARG A 151 35.35 -4.44 -26.73
CA ARG A 151 35.73 -3.43 -25.74
C ARG A 151 34.58 -3.06 -24.82
N VAL A 152 33.36 -3.01 -25.35
CA VAL A 152 32.15 -2.82 -24.53
C VAL A 152 32.07 -3.97 -23.53
N ASP A 153 32.11 -5.22 -23.98
CA ASP A 153 32.11 -6.42 -23.12
C ASP A 153 33.18 -6.38 -22.02
N ALA A 154 34.39 -5.97 -22.39
CA ALA A 154 35.50 -5.88 -21.44
C ALA A 154 35.32 -4.78 -20.38
N GLN A 155 34.52 -3.75 -20.66
CA GLN A 155 34.27 -2.62 -19.77
C GLN A 155 32.99 -2.80 -18.95
N LEU A 156 32.00 -3.54 -19.45
CA LEU A 156 30.68 -3.65 -18.83
C LEU A 156 30.70 -4.02 -17.34
N PRO A 157 31.47 -5.02 -16.87
CA PRO A 157 31.51 -5.35 -15.45
C PRO A 157 31.89 -4.15 -14.57
N GLU A 158 32.97 -3.44 -14.92
CA GLU A 158 33.45 -2.28 -14.15
C GLU A 158 32.44 -1.12 -14.20
N ILE A 159 31.75 -0.93 -15.33
CA ILE A 159 30.71 0.10 -15.48
C ILE A 159 29.52 -0.20 -14.57
N VAL A 160 29.01 -1.44 -14.60
CA VAL A 160 27.86 -1.84 -13.80
C VAL A 160 28.19 -1.73 -12.31
N ASP A 161 29.35 -2.25 -11.89
CA ASP A 161 29.84 -2.13 -10.50
C ASP A 161 29.93 -0.66 -10.07
N THR A 162 30.51 0.20 -10.90
CA THR A 162 30.61 1.64 -10.63
C THR A 162 29.24 2.29 -10.50
N VAL A 163 28.28 1.93 -11.36
CA VAL A 163 26.91 2.46 -11.31
C VAL A 163 26.21 2.03 -10.03
N THR A 164 26.30 0.75 -9.65
CA THR A 164 25.69 0.26 -8.41
C THR A 164 26.33 0.91 -7.18
N ASP A 165 27.66 1.01 -7.15
CA ASP A 165 28.38 1.65 -6.04
C ASP A 165 27.98 3.13 -5.88
N GLU A 166 27.99 3.89 -6.99
CA GLU A 166 27.61 5.31 -6.98
C GLU A 166 26.14 5.52 -6.57
N ILE A 167 25.23 4.63 -6.99
CA ILE A 167 23.85 4.63 -6.52
C ILE A 167 23.81 4.45 -4.99
N GLY A 168 24.56 3.48 -4.46
CA GLY A 168 24.62 3.22 -3.02
C GLY A 168 25.23 4.36 -2.21
N GLU A 169 26.31 4.96 -2.70
CA GLU A 169 26.96 6.11 -2.05
C GLU A 169 26.04 7.33 -1.96
N ASN A 170 25.21 7.55 -2.99
CA ASN A 170 24.36 8.74 -3.12
C ASN A 170 22.85 8.44 -2.94
N ILE A 171 22.48 7.27 -2.45
CA ILE A 171 21.08 6.80 -2.44
C ILE A 171 20.11 7.76 -1.74
N ASP A 172 20.53 8.43 -0.68
CA ASP A 172 19.72 9.43 0.04
C ASP A 172 19.41 10.67 -0.83
N GLU A 173 20.30 11.01 -1.76
CA GLU A 173 20.15 12.11 -2.70
C GLU A 173 19.37 11.72 -3.95
N LEU A 174 19.39 10.43 -4.32
CA LEU A 174 18.76 9.89 -5.53
C LEU A 174 17.34 9.39 -5.28
N LEU A 175 17.08 8.78 -4.12
CA LEU A 175 15.80 8.13 -3.81
C LEU A 175 15.05 8.84 -2.68
N ASP A 176 13.72 8.89 -2.81
CA ASP A 176 12.80 9.34 -1.75
C ASP A 176 11.75 8.24 -1.56
N VAL A 177 12.09 7.25 -0.72
CA VAL A 177 11.27 6.06 -0.47
C VAL A 177 9.85 6.45 -0.06
N LYS A 178 9.71 7.48 0.81
CA LYS A 178 8.39 7.94 1.25
C LYS A 178 7.50 8.28 0.07
N THR A 179 8.05 9.04 -0.86
CA THR A 179 7.29 9.51 -2.02
C THR A 179 7.06 8.42 -3.04
N MET A 180 8.07 7.59 -3.29
CA MET A 180 7.92 6.42 -4.14
C MET A 180 6.74 5.57 -3.67
N VAL A 181 6.68 5.25 -2.37
CA VAL A 181 5.60 4.45 -1.79
C VAL A 181 4.25 5.15 -1.92
N ILE A 182 4.15 6.43 -1.55
CA ILE A 182 2.89 7.19 -1.64
C ILE A 182 2.37 7.16 -3.09
N ARG A 183 3.24 7.42 -4.08
CA ARG A 183 2.86 7.42 -5.49
C ARG A 183 2.40 6.04 -5.95
N ASN A 184 3.11 4.97 -5.56
CA ASN A 184 2.72 3.61 -5.90
C ASN A 184 1.34 3.26 -5.30
N MET A 185 1.09 3.62 -4.04
CA MET A 185 -0.21 3.40 -3.38
C MET A 185 -1.34 4.28 -3.94
N GLU A 186 -1.05 5.50 -4.40
CA GLU A 186 -2.02 6.35 -5.09
C GLU A 186 -2.41 5.81 -6.46
N GLN A 187 -1.45 5.23 -7.19
CA GLN A 187 -1.68 4.58 -8.48
C GLN A 187 -2.39 3.23 -8.33
N ASN A 188 -2.18 2.55 -7.20
CA ASN A 188 -2.74 1.23 -6.90
C ASN A 188 -3.44 1.23 -5.51
N PRO A 189 -4.63 1.84 -5.37
CA PRO A 189 -5.37 1.89 -4.10
C PRO A 189 -5.67 0.51 -3.48
N GLU A 190 -5.67 -0.54 -4.30
CA GLU A 190 -5.81 -1.94 -3.88
C GLU A 190 -4.67 -2.39 -2.97
N LEU A 191 -3.47 -1.84 -3.10
CA LEU A 191 -2.30 -2.19 -2.27
C LEU A 191 -2.56 -1.85 -0.81
N ILE A 192 -3.16 -0.69 -0.55
CA ILE A 192 -3.51 -0.25 0.81
C ILE A 192 -4.52 -1.23 1.41
N ASN A 193 -5.55 -1.61 0.63
CA ASN A 193 -6.53 -2.59 1.06
C ASN A 193 -5.89 -3.94 1.38
N ARG A 194 -4.98 -4.43 0.53
CA ARG A 194 -4.30 -5.72 0.73
C ARG A 194 -3.42 -5.68 1.98
N LEU A 195 -2.65 -4.60 2.17
CA LEU A 195 -1.81 -4.41 3.36
C LEU A 195 -2.63 -4.48 4.66
N PHE A 196 -3.77 -3.79 4.70
CA PHE A 196 -4.66 -3.80 5.87
C PHE A 196 -5.38 -5.14 6.06
N PHE A 197 -5.81 -5.77 4.97
CA PHE A 197 -6.50 -7.06 5.04
C PHE A 197 -5.55 -8.15 5.52
N GLU A 198 -4.34 -8.23 4.96
CA GLU A 198 -3.34 -9.25 5.32
C GLU A 198 -2.84 -9.05 6.77
N ALA A 199 -2.66 -7.80 7.19
CA ALA A 199 -2.28 -7.48 8.57
C ALA A 199 -3.42 -7.75 9.59
N GLY A 200 -4.69 -7.68 9.19
CA GLY A 200 -5.84 -7.65 10.10
C GLY A 200 -6.86 -8.77 9.96
N ASP A 201 -6.73 -9.69 9.01
CA ASP A 201 -7.80 -10.64 8.63
C ASP A 201 -8.35 -11.45 9.83
N LYS A 202 -7.51 -11.97 10.73
CA LYS A 202 -8.04 -12.73 11.88
C LYS A 202 -8.74 -11.83 12.90
N GLU A 203 -8.23 -10.62 13.15
CA GLU A 203 -8.86 -9.63 14.05
C GLU A 203 -10.21 -9.19 13.48
N LEU A 204 -10.29 -8.96 12.16
CA LEU A 204 -11.52 -8.64 11.46
C LEU A 204 -12.54 -9.79 11.60
N ARG A 205 -12.14 -11.04 11.39
CA ARG A 205 -13.02 -12.21 11.62
C ARG A 205 -13.47 -12.32 13.08
N PHE A 206 -12.58 -12.05 14.04
CA PHE A 206 -12.96 -12.03 15.45
C PHE A 206 -14.02 -10.97 15.73
N VAL A 207 -13.89 -9.76 15.17
CA VAL A 207 -14.89 -8.70 15.31
C VAL A 207 -16.24 -9.10 14.72
N ILE A 208 -16.23 -9.74 13.55
CA ILE A 208 -17.45 -10.23 12.91
C ILE A 208 -18.13 -11.29 13.80
N ASN A 209 -17.38 -12.29 14.25
CA ASN A 209 -17.90 -13.40 15.03
C ASN A 209 -18.37 -12.97 16.43
N SER A 210 -17.60 -12.11 17.10
CA SER A 210 -17.97 -11.55 18.40
C SER A 210 -19.18 -10.61 18.30
N GLY A 211 -19.46 -10.04 17.13
CA GLY A 211 -20.68 -9.28 16.85
C GLY A 211 -21.95 -10.06 17.15
N PHE A 212 -21.96 -11.38 16.93
CA PHE A 212 -23.09 -12.23 17.31
C PHE A 212 -23.29 -12.29 18.83
N LEU A 213 -22.21 -12.52 19.57
CA LEU A 213 -22.26 -12.65 21.04
C LEU A 213 -22.61 -11.31 21.71
N ILE A 214 -21.96 -10.23 21.28
CA ILE A 214 -22.20 -8.89 21.81
C ILE A 214 -23.61 -8.42 21.46
N GLY A 215 -24.02 -8.59 20.19
CA GLY A 215 -25.36 -8.24 19.73
C GLY A 215 -26.44 -9.03 20.46
N GLY A 216 -26.24 -10.33 20.69
CA GLY A 216 -27.18 -11.16 21.45
C GLY A 216 -27.26 -10.77 22.93
N PHE A 217 -26.12 -10.52 23.56
CA PHE A 217 -26.06 -10.05 24.94
C PHE A 217 -26.76 -8.70 25.12
N LEU A 218 -26.52 -7.74 24.23
CA LEU A 218 -27.20 -6.44 24.27
C LEU A 218 -28.69 -6.58 23.95
N GLY A 219 -29.06 -7.46 23.01
CA GLY A 219 -30.44 -7.79 22.66
C GLY A 219 -31.25 -8.37 23.83
N PHE A 220 -30.60 -9.08 24.76
CA PHE A 220 -31.24 -9.53 25.99
C PHE A 220 -31.73 -8.37 26.86
N PHE A 221 -30.97 -7.27 26.94
CA PHE A 221 -31.39 -6.07 27.67
C PHE A 221 -32.44 -5.24 26.93
N THR A 222 -32.61 -5.44 25.63
CA THR A 222 -33.67 -4.79 24.84
C THR A 222 -35.07 -5.28 25.25
N ILE A 223 -35.22 -6.53 25.69
CA ILE A 223 -36.52 -7.11 26.10
C ILE A 223 -37.16 -6.32 27.26
N PRO A 224 -36.52 -6.18 28.44
CA PRO A 224 -37.13 -5.43 29.54
C PRO A 224 -37.37 -3.97 29.18
N LEU A 225 -36.50 -3.35 28.37
CA LEU A 225 -36.66 -1.97 27.94
C LEU A 225 -37.90 -1.78 27.05
N PHE A 226 -38.14 -2.72 26.13
CA PHE A 226 -39.34 -2.74 25.30
C PHE A 226 -40.62 -2.93 26.13
N LEU A 227 -40.61 -3.86 27.09
CA LEU A 227 -41.76 -4.15 27.95
C LEU A 227 -42.09 -2.99 28.91
N LEU A 228 -41.09 -2.25 29.41
CA LEU A 228 -41.30 -1.15 30.35
C LEU A 228 -41.80 0.13 29.67
N ILE A 229 -41.30 0.43 28.46
CA ILE A 229 -41.64 1.68 27.76
C ILE A 229 -42.89 1.50 26.88
N GLY A 230 -43.11 0.31 26.31
CA GLY A 230 -44.29 0.00 25.49
C GLY A 230 -44.39 0.75 24.16
N SER A 231 -43.32 1.43 23.72
CA SER A 231 -43.29 2.19 22.46
C SER A 231 -42.60 1.40 21.35
N GLN A 232 -43.17 1.48 20.14
CA GLN A 232 -42.61 0.85 18.93
C GLN A 232 -41.24 1.42 18.55
N TRP A 233 -40.93 2.65 18.94
CA TRP A 233 -39.65 3.31 18.69
C TRP A 233 -38.49 2.75 19.52
N VAL A 234 -38.79 1.98 20.57
CA VAL A 234 -37.76 1.41 21.43
C VAL A 234 -36.83 0.50 20.63
N LEU A 235 -37.37 -0.40 19.81
CA LEU A 235 -36.54 -1.35 19.06
C LEU A 235 -35.61 -0.66 18.03
N PRO A 236 -36.07 0.29 17.18
CA PRO A 236 -35.17 1.05 16.30
C PRO A 236 -34.11 1.88 17.04
N VAL A 237 -34.49 2.61 18.09
CA VAL A 237 -33.55 3.49 18.82
C VAL A 237 -32.52 2.68 19.61
N VAL A 238 -32.97 1.61 20.26
CA VAL A 238 -32.08 0.69 20.98
C VAL A 238 -31.20 -0.06 20.00
N GLY A 239 -31.74 -0.52 18.86
CA GLY A 239 -30.96 -1.11 17.78
C GLY A 239 -29.84 -0.19 17.31
N ALA A 240 -30.13 1.09 17.08
CA ALA A 240 -29.12 2.09 16.71
C ALA A 240 -28.04 2.26 17.79
N THR A 241 -28.47 2.32 19.06
CA THR A 241 -27.57 2.45 20.22
C THR A 241 -26.68 1.22 20.37
N VAL A 242 -27.25 0.02 20.20
CA VAL A 242 -26.54 -1.26 20.24
C VAL A 242 -25.54 -1.37 19.11
N GLY A 243 -25.91 -0.97 17.89
CA GLY A 243 -25.00 -0.95 16.74
C GLY A 243 -23.82 0.01 16.96
N TYR A 244 -24.10 1.21 17.47
CA TYR A 244 -23.07 2.19 17.86
C TYR A 244 -22.11 1.62 18.90
N ILE A 245 -22.64 1.11 20.02
CA ILE A 245 -21.85 0.61 21.14
C ILE A 245 -21.06 -0.64 20.74
N THR A 246 -21.66 -1.56 19.99
CA THR A 246 -20.99 -2.80 19.55
C THR A 246 -19.77 -2.49 18.69
N ASN A 247 -19.91 -1.59 17.72
CA ASN A 247 -18.80 -1.22 16.85
C ASN A 247 -17.71 -0.43 17.60
N TRP A 248 -18.10 0.44 18.52
CA TRP A 248 -17.16 1.14 19.42
C TRP A 248 -16.38 0.16 20.31
N ILE A 249 -17.06 -0.83 20.89
CA ILE A 249 -16.41 -1.89 21.69
C ILE A 249 -15.45 -2.71 20.81
N ALA A 250 -15.87 -3.10 19.60
CA ALA A 250 -15.05 -3.89 18.69
C ALA A 250 -13.72 -3.21 18.38
N LEU A 251 -13.74 -1.93 17.98
CA LEU A 251 -12.53 -1.14 17.75
C LEU A 251 -11.64 -1.07 19.01
N LYS A 252 -12.27 -0.87 20.17
CA LYS A 252 -11.53 -0.77 21.43
C LYS A 252 -10.87 -2.09 21.81
N VAL A 253 -11.51 -3.23 21.58
CA VAL A 253 -10.95 -4.57 21.85
C VAL A 253 -9.80 -4.93 20.91
N ILE A 254 -9.84 -4.45 19.66
CA ILE A 254 -8.73 -4.68 18.71
C ILE A 254 -7.45 -4.00 19.20
N PHE A 255 -7.52 -2.71 19.55
CA PHE A 255 -6.33 -1.89 19.79
C PHE A 255 -5.99 -1.64 21.27
N ASN A 256 -6.91 -1.90 22.21
CA ASN A 256 -6.72 -1.57 23.63
C ASN A 256 -7.04 -2.75 24.57
N PRO A 257 -6.33 -2.85 25.72
CA PRO A 257 -5.19 -2.03 26.14
C PRO A 257 -3.91 -2.41 25.38
N VAL A 258 -3.09 -1.41 25.06
CA VAL A 258 -1.81 -1.58 24.34
C VAL A 258 -0.85 -2.47 25.15
N GLU A 259 -0.67 -2.13 26.42
CA GLU A 259 0.09 -2.94 27.37
C GLU A 259 -0.79 -3.99 28.03
N LYS A 260 -0.19 -5.14 28.35
CA LYS A 260 -0.84 -6.22 29.09
C LYS A 260 -1.28 -5.73 30.46
N ARG A 261 -2.58 -5.81 30.75
CA ARG A 261 -3.16 -5.49 32.06
C ARG A 261 -3.70 -6.76 32.70
N ARG A 262 -3.24 -7.04 33.93
CA ARG A 262 -3.76 -8.15 34.74
C ARG A 262 -4.95 -7.67 35.55
N ILE A 263 -6.12 -8.27 35.33
CA ILE A 263 -7.31 -8.08 36.17
C ILE A 263 -7.65 -9.42 36.80
N GLY A 264 -7.16 -9.64 38.02
CA GLY A 264 -7.30 -10.93 38.72
C GLY A 264 -6.60 -12.06 37.95
N PRO A 265 -7.27 -13.20 37.67
CA PRO A 265 -6.68 -14.32 36.92
C PRO A 265 -6.67 -14.11 35.40
N PHE A 266 -7.25 -13.01 34.88
CA PHE A 266 -7.35 -12.75 33.45
C PHE A 266 -6.31 -11.72 33.01
N GLU A 267 -5.65 -11.98 31.88
CA GLU A 267 -4.77 -11.02 31.22
C GLU A 267 -5.53 -10.38 30.04
N LEU A 268 -5.64 -9.04 30.05
CA LEU A 268 -6.28 -8.28 28.99
C LEU A 268 -5.22 -7.53 28.18
N GLN A 269 -5.29 -7.69 26.87
CA GLN A 269 -4.47 -6.97 25.91
C GLN A 269 -5.26 -6.84 24.60
N GLY A 270 -5.08 -5.74 23.86
CA GLY A 270 -5.67 -5.58 22.54
C GLY A 270 -5.30 -6.74 21.62
N LEU A 271 -6.24 -7.23 20.82
CA LEU A 271 -6.03 -8.41 19.96
C LEU A 271 -4.91 -8.21 18.95
N PHE A 272 -4.78 -7.00 18.42
CA PHE A 272 -3.80 -6.68 17.37
C PHE A 272 -2.35 -6.85 17.85
N ILE A 273 -2.04 -6.34 19.04
CA ILE A 273 -0.68 -6.45 19.63
C ILE A 273 -0.37 -7.87 20.11
N GLN A 274 -1.37 -8.70 20.44
CA GLN A 274 -1.12 -10.10 20.82
C GLN A 274 -0.50 -10.92 19.69
N ARG A 275 -0.73 -10.53 18.44
CA ARG A 275 -0.21 -11.17 17.23
C ARG A 275 0.89 -10.37 16.55
N GLN A 276 1.58 -9.49 17.30
CA GLN A 276 2.62 -8.59 16.77
C GLN A 276 3.58 -9.26 15.78
N SER A 277 4.20 -10.39 16.14
CA SER A 277 5.15 -11.08 15.26
C SER A 277 4.51 -11.68 14.00
N GLU A 278 3.25 -12.11 14.08
CA GLU A 278 2.55 -12.69 12.92
C GLU A 278 2.15 -11.58 11.94
N VAL A 279 1.60 -10.49 12.47
CA VAL A 279 1.23 -9.31 11.69
C VAL A 279 2.46 -8.63 11.12
N ALA A 280 3.58 -8.57 11.85
CA ALA A 280 4.81 -7.99 11.35
C ALA A 280 5.34 -8.72 10.13
N ARG A 281 5.28 -10.07 10.11
CA ARG A 281 5.63 -10.86 8.91
C ARG A 281 4.67 -10.65 7.76
N ALA A 282 3.36 -10.68 8.02
CA ALA A 282 2.34 -10.42 7.01
C ALA A 282 2.51 -9.03 6.36
N TYR A 283 2.74 -8.02 7.19
CA TYR A 283 3.03 -6.65 6.76
C TYR A 283 4.34 -6.56 5.99
N GLY A 284 5.42 -7.15 6.50
CA GLY A 284 6.74 -7.15 5.86
C GLY A 284 6.69 -7.78 4.47
N ARG A 285 6.01 -8.92 4.34
CA ARG A 285 5.78 -9.59 3.05
C ARG A 285 5.07 -8.70 2.05
N GLU A 286 3.93 -8.14 2.46
CA GLU A 286 3.12 -7.29 1.61
C GLU A 286 3.88 -6.04 1.16
N VAL A 287 4.63 -5.40 2.05
CA VAL A 287 5.44 -4.24 1.69
C VAL A 287 6.59 -4.64 0.76
N ALA A 288 7.31 -5.72 1.06
CA ALA A 288 8.47 -6.17 0.29
C ALA A 288 8.11 -6.61 -1.14
N GLN A 289 7.00 -7.33 -1.31
CA GLN A 289 6.62 -7.90 -2.61
C GLN A 289 5.96 -6.89 -3.55
N THR A 290 5.52 -5.73 -3.04
CA THR A 290 4.52 -4.91 -3.75
C THR A 290 4.84 -3.43 -3.73
N THR A 291 5.64 -3.00 -2.76
CA THR A 291 5.95 -1.59 -2.53
C THR A 291 7.45 -1.33 -2.62
N ILE A 292 8.24 -2.00 -1.78
CA ILE A 292 9.71 -1.86 -1.75
C ILE A 292 10.30 -3.02 -2.58
N THR A 293 10.17 -2.91 -3.90
CA THR A 293 10.70 -3.87 -4.89
C THR A 293 11.83 -3.22 -5.70
N LEU A 294 12.69 -4.03 -6.33
CA LEU A 294 13.75 -3.50 -7.20
C LEU A 294 13.16 -2.74 -8.39
N GLU A 295 12.12 -3.28 -9.02
CA GLU A 295 11.40 -2.63 -10.11
C GLU A 295 10.93 -1.21 -9.73
N ASN A 296 10.26 -1.07 -8.58
CA ASN A 296 9.75 0.23 -8.13
C ASN A 296 10.89 1.21 -7.83
N ILE A 297 12.00 0.73 -7.25
CA ILE A 297 13.17 1.55 -6.94
C ILE A 297 13.87 2.00 -8.22
N ALA A 298 14.16 1.08 -9.14
CA ALA A 298 14.79 1.39 -10.43
C ALA A 298 13.93 2.38 -11.23
N ASN A 299 12.62 2.15 -11.28
CA ASN A 299 11.69 3.04 -11.94
C ASN A 299 11.64 4.44 -11.26
N ASP A 300 11.62 4.54 -9.93
CA ASP A 300 11.65 5.86 -9.26
C ASP A 300 13.01 6.56 -9.39
N LEU A 301 14.12 5.82 -9.46
CA LEU A 301 15.44 6.39 -9.72
C LEU A 301 15.50 7.06 -11.10
N LEU A 302 14.84 6.51 -12.12
CA LEU A 302 14.89 7.06 -13.49
C LEU A 302 13.71 7.95 -13.89
N HIS A 303 12.53 7.76 -13.29
CA HIS A 303 11.29 8.46 -13.63
C HIS A 303 10.69 9.24 -12.46
N GLY A 304 11.24 9.08 -11.25
CA GLY A 304 10.76 9.75 -10.05
C GLY A 304 11.16 11.22 -9.97
N ARG A 305 10.85 11.84 -8.82
CA ARG A 305 11.05 13.29 -8.62
C ARG A 305 12.52 13.72 -8.66
N LYS A 306 13.44 12.80 -8.37
CA LYS A 306 14.89 13.04 -8.32
C LYS A 306 15.64 12.48 -9.53
N SER A 307 14.92 12.00 -10.56
CA SER A 307 15.46 11.37 -11.76
C SER A 307 16.54 12.17 -12.49
N ASP A 308 16.44 13.49 -12.52
CA ASP A 308 17.45 14.36 -13.13
C ASP A 308 18.86 14.17 -12.52
N ARG A 309 18.94 13.80 -11.23
CA ARG A 309 20.21 13.51 -10.54
C ARG A 309 20.76 12.16 -10.97
N THR A 310 19.93 11.12 -10.94
CA THR A 310 20.29 9.78 -11.41
C THR A 310 20.77 9.82 -12.86
N ARG A 311 20.00 10.45 -13.75
CA ARG A 311 20.38 10.62 -15.16
C ARG A 311 21.69 11.41 -15.32
N ARG A 312 22.00 12.35 -14.43
CA ARG A 312 23.26 13.10 -14.45
C ARG A 312 24.43 12.21 -14.02
N MET A 313 24.29 11.49 -12.93
CA MET A 313 25.28 10.51 -12.46
C MET A 313 25.59 9.49 -13.56
N LEU A 314 24.57 8.85 -14.13
CA LEU A 314 24.74 7.86 -15.20
C LEU A 314 25.47 8.47 -16.41
N ARG A 315 25.15 9.70 -16.79
CA ARG A 315 25.88 10.40 -17.86
C ARG A 315 27.33 10.68 -17.50
N GLU A 316 27.63 11.07 -16.26
CA GLU A 316 29.00 11.32 -15.81
C GLU A 316 29.84 10.05 -15.82
N ILE A 317 29.24 8.90 -15.46
CA ILE A 317 29.87 7.58 -15.50
C ILE A 317 30.06 7.09 -16.94
N LEU A 318 29.00 7.11 -17.77
CA LEU A 318 29.02 6.47 -19.11
C LEU A 318 29.77 7.29 -20.17
N ARG A 319 29.82 8.61 -20.05
CA ARG A 319 30.50 9.49 -21.02
C ARG A 319 31.96 9.13 -21.28
N PRO A 320 32.83 8.92 -20.28
CA PRO A 320 34.23 8.50 -20.53
C PRO A 320 34.32 7.09 -21.11
N GLU A 321 33.36 6.20 -20.82
CA GLU A 321 33.36 4.82 -21.33
C GLU A 321 33.13 4.76 -22.83
N VAL A 322 32.27 5.62 -23.37
CA VAL A 322 32.10 5.75 -24.83
C VAL A 322 33.41 6.16 -25.51
N ASP A 323 34.19 7.07 -24.90
CA ASP A 323 35.51 7.45 -25.44
C ASP A 323 36.50 6.25 -25.36
N ARG A 324 36.50 5.50 -24.26
CA ARG A 324 37.36 4.32 -24.06
C ARG A 324 37.03 3.17 -25.00
N ALA A 325 35.75 2.90 -25.25
CA ALA A 325 35.29 1.88 -26.21
C ALA A 325 35.78 2.20 -27.63
N MET A 326 35.77 3.47 -28.02
CA MET A 326 36.35 3.91 -29.30
C MET A 326 37.88 3.83 -29.31
N GLY A 327 38.52 4.00 -28.16
CA GLY A 327 39.96 3.82 -27.96
C GLY A 327 40.76 4.71 -28.91
N MET A 328 41.76 4.13 -29.59
CA MET A 328 42.61 4.85 -30.55
C MET A 328 41.85 5.46 -31.75
N MET A 329 40.61 5.04 -31.99
CA MET A 329 39.78 5.57 -33.07
C MET A 329 39.01 6.83 -32.68
N GLY A 330 38.85 7.11 -31.39
CA GLY A 330 38.05 8.23 -30.89
C GLY A 330 38.38 9.57 -31.59
N PRO A 331 39.66 9.97 -31.74
CA PRO A 331 40.02 11.20 -32.44
C PRO A 331 39.64 11.19 -33.93
N ALA A 332 39.83 10.07 -34.61
CA ALA A 332 39.49 9.94 -36.03
C ALA A 332 37.98 10.01 -36.25
N VAL A 333 37.22 9.32 -35.38
CA VAL A 333 35.75 9.35 -35.40
C VAL A 333 35.26 10.77 -35.14
N ARG A 334 35.76 11.45 -34.10
CA ARG A 334 35.37 12.82 -33.77
C ARG A 334 35.64 13.83 -34.90
N VAL A 335 36.74 13.65 -35.64
CA VAL A 335 37.06 14.47 -36.82
C VAL A 335 36.11 14.16 -37.99
N ALA A 336 35.78 12.88 -38.19
CA ALA A 336 34.90 12.44 -39.27
C ALA A 336 33.43 12.80 -39.02
N THR A 337 32.96 12.70 -37.78
CA THR A 337 31.57 12.91 -37.40
C THR A 337 31.23 14.36 -37.07
N GLY A 338 32.21 15.15 -36.65
CA GLY A 338 31.97 16.44 -36.01
C GLY A 338 31.91 16.33 -34.49
N THR A 339 32.22 17.45 -33.81
CA THR A 339 32.31 17.47 -32.34
C THR A 339 30.93 17.47 -31.70
N ASP A 340 29.95 18.18 -32.28
CA ASP A 340 28.62 18.31 -31.72
C ASP A 340 27.85 16.99 -31.83
N GLU A 341 27.97 16.33 -32.98
CA GLU A 341 27.37 15.02 -33.24
C GLU A 341 27.98 13.92 -32.37
N TYR A 342 29.30 13.95 -32.17
CA TYR A 342 29.96 13.01 -31.26
C TYR A 342 29.46 13.17 -29.80
N GLN A 343 29.19 14.40 -29.36
CA GLN A 343 28.61 14.62 -28.04
C GLN A 343 27.14 14.17 -27.96
N ALA A 344 26.36 14.36 -29.03
CA ALA A 344 24.99 13.87 -29.11
C ALA A 344 24.93 12.33 -28.99
N MET A 345 25.84 11.62 -29.66
CA MET A 345 25.98 10.16 -29.54
C MET A 345 26.26 9.72 -28.10
N ARG A 346 27.19 10.40 -27.40
CA ARG A 346 27.50 10.10 -25.99
C ARG A 346 26.30 10.32 -25.07
N GLU A 347 25.57 11.41 -25.28
CA GLU A 347 24.39 11.74 -24.47
C GLU A 347 23.26 10.73 -24.70
N ARG A 348 23.05 10.32 -25.95
CA ARG A 348 22.06 9.29 -26.30
C ARG A 348 22.44 7.93 -25.73
N MET A 349 23.69 7.49 -25.90
CA MET A 349 24.19 6.25 -25.29
C MET A 349 23.88 6.21 -23.79
N ALA A 350 24.21 7.29 -23.08
CA ALA A 350 23.98 7.35 -21.65
C ALA A 350 22.50 7.36 -21.25
N THR A 351 21.63 7.93 -22.10
CA THR A 351 20.18 7.96 -21.85
C THR A 351 19.56 6.59 -22.10
N GLU A 352 19.85 5.97 -23.23
CA GLU A 352 19.26 4.68 -23.61
C GLU A 352 19.80 3.54 -22.74
N ALA A 353 21.10 3.56 -22.37
CA ALA A 353 21.66 2.60 -21.42
C ALA A 353 21.01 2.68 -20.04
N ALA A 354 20.61 3.89 -19.61
CA ALA A 354 19.85 4.05 -18.37
C ALA A 354 18.47 3.41 -18.47
N GLU A 355 17.75 3.61 -19.58
CA GLU A 355 16.43 3.02 -19.77
C GLU A 355 16.48 1.48 -19.85
N LEU A 356 17.50 0.90 -20.51
CA LEU A 356 17.71 -0.56 -20.54
C LEU A 356 17.99 -1.17 -19.17
N SER A 357 18.58 -0.41 -18.24
CA SER A 357 18.88 -0.92 -16.89
C SER A 357 17.64 -1.26 -16.05
N VAL A 358 16.44 -0.84 -16.48
CA VAL A 358 15.18 -1.16 -15.79
C VAL A 358 14.70 -2.57 -16.08
N GLU A 359 14.87 -3.06 -17.30
CA GLU A 359 14.28 -4.31 -17.75
C GLU A 359 14.73 -5.53 -16.90
N PRO A 360 16.03 -5.70 -16.59
CA PRO A 360 16.46 -6.76 -15.67
C PRO A 360 15.83 -6.65 -14.28
N MET A 361 15.49 -5.44 -13.82
CA MET A 361 14.87 -5.23 -12.52
C MET A 361 13.40 -5.68 -12.48
N THR A 362 12.84 -6.13 -13.59
CA THR A 362 11.48 -6.67 -13.69
C THR A 362 11.42 -8.20 -13.62
N ASP A 363 12.57 -8.90 -13.55
CA ASP A 363 12.59 -10.37 -13.42
C ASP A 363 11.82 -10.82 -12.16
N PRO A 364 10.72 -11.58 -12.28
CA PRO A 364 9.94 -12.03 -11.13
C PRO A 364 10.71 -12.95 -10.18
N GLU A 365 11.62 -13.79 -10.69
CA GLU A 365 12.35 -14.75 -9.85
C GLU A 365 13.39 -14.00 -9.00
N PHE A 366 14.16 -13.11 -9.63
CA PHE A 366 15.11 -12.24 -8.93
C PHE A 366 14.40 -11.33 -7.92
N ASN A 367 13.31 -10.66 -8.32
CA ASN A 367 12.53 -9.80 -7.41
C ASN A 367 12.00 -10.58 -6.19
N SER A 368 11.47 -11.78 -6.39
CA SER A 368 10.97 -12.61 -5.28
C SER A 368 12.10 -13.00 -4.33
N ALA A 369 13.27 -13.40 -4.85
CA ALA A 369 14.43 -13.76 -4.03
C ALA A 369 14.97 -12.56 -3.23
N ARG A 370 14.82 -11.34 -3.75
CA ARG A 370 15.22 -10.11 -3.05
C ARG A 370 14.16 -9.59 -2.09
N ALA A 371 12.88 -9.80 -2.39
CA ALA A 371 11.78 -9.48 -1.48
C ALA A 371 11.88 -10.23 -0.14
N GLU A 372 12.41 -11.45 -0.10
CA GLU A 372 12.60 -12.20 1.16
C GLU A 372 13.51 -11.47 2.16
N ALA A 373 14.60 -10.85 1.69
CA ALA A 373 15.53 -10.11 2.54
C ALA A 373 14.87 -8.84 3.11
N ILE A 374 14.09 -8.15 2.27
CA ILE A 374 13.33 -6.95 2.66
C ILE A 374 12.19 -7.32 3.61
N GLU A 375 11.49 -8.45 3.39
CA GLU A 375 10.47 -8.97 4.30
C GLU A 375 11.07 -9.18 5.69
N GLU A 376 12.22 -9.85 5.81
CA GLU A 376 12.87 -10.11 7.09
C GLU A 376 13.32 -8.81 7.78
N LEU A 377 13.90 -7.86 7.04
CA LEU A 377 14.27 -6.54 7.58
C LEU A 377 13.06 -5.82 8.17
N ILE A 378 11.96 -5.71 7.40
CA ILE A 378 10.76 -4.98 7.85
C ILE A 378 10.08 -5.73 9.00
N ALA A 379 9.93 -7.05 8.88
CA ALA A 379 9.22 -7.86 9.87
C ALA A 379 9.96 -7.90 11.21
N SER A 380 11.29 -8.04 11.21
CA SER A 380 12.10 -8.04 12.43
C SER A 380 12.00 -6.69 13.15
N ARG A 381 12.22 -5.58 12.44
CA ARG A 381 12.14 -4.21 13.00
C ARG A 381 10.75 -3.91 13.57
N LEU A 382 9.70 -4.27 12.84
CA LEU A 382 8.32 -4.04 13.27
C LEU A 382 7.94 -4.90 14.49
N ALA A 383 8.47 -6.13 14.58
CA ALA A 383 8.27 -7.00 15.73
C ALA A 383 9.03 -6.55 16.99
N GLU A 384 10.12 -5.80 16.82
CA GLU A 384 10.92 -5.24 17.91
C GLU A 384 10.38 -3.90 18.45
N LEU A 385 9.47 -3.25 17.73
CA LEU A 385 8.88 -1.98 18.17
C LEU A 385 8.19 -2.12 19.54
N PRO A 386 8.31 -1.10 20.41
CA PRO A 386 7.52 -1.02 21.63
C PRO A 386 6.01 -1.11 21.32
N PRO A 387 5.20 -1.71 22.21
CA PRO A 387 3.77 -1.93 21.94
C PRO A 387 2.99 -0.68 21.52
N GLY A 388 3.33 0.49 22.10
CA GLY A 388 2.71 1.77 21.72
C GLY A 388 3.02 2.17 20.29
N GLU A 389 4.29 2.14 19.91
CA GLU A 389 4.75 2.50 18.56
C GLU A 389 4.23 1.50 17.52
N TYR A 390 4.27 0.20 17.84
CA TYR A 390 3.70 -0.84 16.98
C TYR A 390 2.21 -0.60 16.70
N VAL A 391 1.40 -0.33 17.74
CA VAL A 391 -0.03 -0.06 17.55
C VAL A 391 -0.23 1.23 16.75
N GLU A 392 0.59 2.26 16.97
CA GLU A 392 0.53 3.53 16.25
C GLU A 392 0.79 3.37 14.74
N THR A 393 1.67 2.43 14.34
CA THR A 393 2.01 2.20 12.92
C THR A 393 0.77 1.99 12.04
N LEU A 394 -0.21 1.22 12.50
CA LEU A 394 -1.46 0.99 11.78
C LEU A 394 -2.64 1.81 12.33
N ARG A 395 -2.75 2.02 13.65
CA ARG A 395 -3.92 2.69 14.24
C ARG A 395 -4.06 4.12 13.76
N THR A 396 -2.95 4.84 13.55
CA THR A 396 -2.99 6.24 13.08
C THR A 396 -3.68 6.35 11.73
N ALA A 397 -3.50 5.36 10.86
CA ALA A 397 -4.19 5.33 9.59
C ALA A 397 -5.71 5.12 9.78
N PHE A 398 -6.14 4.27 10.71
CA PHE A 398 -7.56 3.97 10.97
C PHE A 398 -8.32 5.00 11.81
N GLU A 399 -7.65 5.69 12.74
CA GLU A 399 -8.30 6.47 13.81
C GLU A 399 -9.22 7.57 13.27
N GLU A 400 -8.84 8.19 12.15
CA GLU A 400 -9.62 9.25 11.51
C GLU A 400 -10.96 8.77 10.93
N ASP A 401 -11.07 7.48 10.63
CA ASP A 401 -12.22 6.87 9.94
C ASP A 401 -13.08 5.99 10.87
N GLU A 402 -12.67 5.81 12.12
CA GLU A 402 -13.43 5.07 13.14
C GLU A 402 -14.86 5.60 13.31
N TRP A 403 -15.06 6.92 13.21
CA TRP A 403 -16.38 7.52 13.38
C TRP A 403 -17.36 7.11 12.25
N MET A 404 -16.86 6.92 11.02
CA MET A 404 -17.69 6.47 9.90
C MET A 404 -18.13 5.03 10.14
N LEU A 405 -17.22 4.18 10.64
CA LEU A 405 -17.53 2.79 10.98
C LEU A 405 -18.56 2.71 12.12
N ILE A 406 -18.37 3.48 13.19
CA ILE A 406 -19.31 3.54 14.32
C ILE A 406 -20.67 4.10 13.89
N GLY A 407 -20.68 5.15 13.07
CA GLY A 407 -21.88 5.76 12.52
C GLY A 407 -22.67 4.80 11.62
N LEU A 408 -21.97 4.06 10.76
CA LEU A 408 -22.58 3.03 9.91
C LEU A 408 -23.21 1.92 10.77
N GLY A 409 -22.52 1.49 11.83
CA GLY A 409 -23.06 0.55 12.80
C GLY A 409 -24.38 1.03 13.43
N ALA A 410 -24.47 2.32 13.77
CA ALA A 410 -25.70 2.91 14.31
C ALA A 410 -26.85 2.93 13.29
N VAL A 411 -26.57 3.28 12.03
CA VAL A 411 -27.57 3.29 10.96
C VAL A 411 -28.10 1.87 10.68
N LEU A 412 -27.21 0.89 10.58
CA LEU A 412 -27.58 -0.50 10.38
C LEU A 412 -28.35 -1.05 11.58
N GLY A 413 -27.93 -0.70 12.79
CA GLY A 413 -28.64 -1.01 14.02
C GLY A 413 -30.06 -0.44 14.06
N PHE A 414 -30.27 0.78 13.55
CA PHE A 414 -31.60 1.38 13.43
C PHE A 414 -32.51 0.60 12.48
N VAL A 415 -32.01 0.25 11.30
CA VAL A 415 -32.72 -0.56 10.30
C VAL A 415 -33.06 -1.94 10.85
N ALA A 416 -32.09 -2.55 11.53
CA ALA A 416 -32.25 -3.81 12.25
C ALA A 416 -33.37 -3.76 13.30
N GLY A 417 -33.44 -2.69 14.09
CA GLY A 417 -34.49 -2.52 15.08
C GLY A 417 -35.90 -2.42 14.46
N TRP A 418 -36.02 -1.85 13.26
CA TRP A 418 -37.27 -1.91 12.48
C TRP A 418 -37.61 -3.34 12.02
N ILE A 419 -36.62 -4.09 11.54
CA ILE A 419 -36.82 -5.50 11.17
C ILE A 419 -37.27 -6.32 12.39
N GLN A 420 -36.62 -6.11 13.55
CA GLN A 420 -37.01 -6.75 14.81
C GLN A 420 -38.43 -6.40 15.22
N LEU A 421 -38.82 -5.13 15.11
CA LEU A 421 -40.20 -4.71 15.40
C LEU A 421 -41.19 -5.44 14.50
N ILE A 422 -40.93 -5.53 13.19
CA ILE A 422 -41.79 -6.25 12.25
C ILE A 422 -41.87 -7.72 12.63
N VAL A 423 -40.76 -8.38 12.94
CA VAL A 423 -40.75 -9.82 13.27
C VAL A 423 -41.49 -10.11 14.58
N VAL A 424 -41.33 -9.24 15.59
CA VAL A 424 -42.00 -9.41 16.89
C VAL A 424 -43.49 -9.07 16.82
N THR A 425 -43.90 -8.15 15.94
CA THR A 425 -45.30 -7.69 15.82
C THR A 425 -46.08 -8.32 14.66
N ALA A 426 -45.42 -8.99 13.70
CA ALA A 426 -46.09 -9.72 12.64
C ALA A 426 -46.80 -10.96 13.22
N ALA A 427 -48.11 -11.03 12.98
CA ALA A 427 -49.01 -12.06 13.49
C ALA A 427 -48.70 -13.44 12.88
#